data_AF-A0A2H6MWL6-F1
#
_entry.id   AF-A0A2H6MWL6-F1
#
_cell.length_a   1.000
_cell.length_b   1.000
_cell.length_c   1.000
_cell.angle_alpha   90.00
_cell.angle_beta   90.00
_cell.angle_gamma   90.00
#
_symmetry.space_group_name_H-M   'P 1'
#
loop_
_entity.id
_entity.type
_entity.pdbx_description
1 polymer ?
#
loop_
_entity_poly.entity_id
_entity_poly.type
_entity_poly.pdbx_seq_one_letter_code
_entity_poly.pdbx_strand_id
1 'polypeptide(L)'
;MQDYTRVVSPIIDVISLDNFAYLAASADLRGGFDWSLHFKWEQIPIEQKLSRTDPTQSIRTPVIAGGIFVINKSWFNHLGKYDTQMDIWGGENFGKLLL
;
A
#
# COMPACT_ATOMS: atom_id res chain seq x y z
N MET A 1 -19.45 4.11 -9.86
CA MET A 1 -18.77 5.39 -10.15
C MET A 1 -17.33 5.27 -9.66
N GLN A 2 -16.35 5.54 -10.51
CA GLN A 2 -14.93 5.36 -10.18
C GLN A 2 -14.44 6.62 -9.46
N ASP A 3 -13.89 6.46 -8.27
CA ASP A 3 -13.43 7.58 -7.42
C ASP A 3 -11.96 7.86 -7.71
N TYR A 4 -11.69 9.00 -8.34
CA TYR A 4 -10.35 9.39 -8.82
C TYR A 4 -9.40 9.81 -7.70
N THR A 5 -9.91 10.01 -6.49
CA THR A 5 -9.11 10.40 -5.31
C THR A 5 -8.42 9.20 -4.65
N ARG A 6 -8.80 7.98 -5.05
CA ARG A 6 -8.22 6.75 -4.50
C ARG A 6 -6.84 6.49 -5.06
N VAL A 7 -5.94 6.11 -4.16
CA VAL A 7 -4.67 5.46 -4.48
C VAL A 7 -4.83 3.98 -4.18
N VAL A 8 -4.43 3.12 -5.11
CA VAL A 8 -4.60 1.67 -4.97
C VAL A 8 -3.27 0.96 -5.19
N SER A 9 -3.03 -0.09 -4.41
CA SER A 9 -1.84 -0.94 -4.51
C SER A 9 -2.29 -2.40 -4.58
N PRO A 10 -1.61 -3.25 -5.38
CA PRO A 10 -1.95 -4.67 -5.44
C PRO A 10 -1.53 -5.40 -4.16
N ILE A 11 -2.04 -6.62 -3.99
CA ILE A 11 -1.35 -7.60 -3.14
C ILE A 11 0.00 -7.88 -3.80
N ILE A 12 1.08 -7.79 -3.01
CA ILE A 12 2.44 -7.96 -3.50
C ILE A 12 2.90 -9.37 -3.16
N ASP A 13 2.86 -10.25 -4.15
CA ASP A 13 3.39 -11.61 -4.05
C ASP A 13 4.92 -11.60 -4.03
N VAL A 14 5.51 -12.67 -3.49
CA VAL A 14 6.94 -12.76 -3.25
C VAL A 14 7.61 -13.56 -4.35
N ILE A 15 8.68 -13.03 -4.92
CA ILE A 15 9.63 -13.79 -5.73
C ILE A 15 10.82 -14.11 -4.83
N SER A 16 11.08 -15.40 -4.60
CA SER A 16 12.19 -15.86 -3.76
C SER A 16 13.53 -15.42 -4.34
N LEU A 17 14.39 -14.84 -3.51
CA LEU A 17 15.73 -14.40 -3.91
C LEU A 17 16.69 -15.57 -4.18
N ASP A 18 16.44 -16.73 -3.59
CA ASP A 18 17.33 -17.89 -3.71
C ASP A 18 17.12 -18.67 -5.01
N ASN A 19 15.87 -18.73 -5.49
CA ASN A 19 15.48 -19.62 -6.58
C ASN A 19 14.44 -19.05 -7.56
N PHE A 20 14.07 -17.77 -7.44
CA PHE A 20 13.07 -17.11 -8.27
C PHE A 20 11.67 -17.76 -8.27
N ALA A 21 11.38 -18.63 -7.29
CA ALA A 21 10.05 -19.19 -7.13
C ALA A 21 9.03 -18.11 -6.81
N TYR A 22 7.87 -18.19 -7.46
CA TYR A 22 6.72 -17.34 -7.17
C TYR A 22 5.95 -17.88 -5.95
N LEU A 23 5.73 -17.04 -4.96
CA LEU A 23 5.04 -17.37 -3.71
C LEU A 23 3.90 -16.38 -3.50
N ALA A 24 2.66 -16.88 -3.51
CA ALA A 24 1.49 -16.05 -3.25
C ALA A 24 1.51 -15.51 -1.81
N ALA A 25 1.27 -14.21 -1.66
CA ALA A 25 1.16 -13.55 -0.36
C ALA A 25 -0.25 -13.75 0.23
N SER A 26 -0.35 -13.58 1.54
CA SER A 26 -1.64 -13.62 2.22
C SER A 26 -2.49 -12.40 1.86
N ALA A 27 -3.73 -12.63 1.44
CA ALA A 27 -4.73 -11.58 1.21
C ALA A 27 -5.27 -10.95 2.50
N ASP A 28 -4.84 -11.43 3.67
CA ASP A 28 -5.25 -10.94 4.98
C ASP A 28 -4.27 -9.91 5.59
N LEU A 29 -3.33 -9.40 4.79
CA LEU A 29 -2.35 -8.40 5.21
C LEU A 29 -2.70 -7.00 4.69
N ARG A 30 -2.35 -5.98 5.49
CA ARG A 30 -2.36 -4.56 5.12
C ARG A 30 -1.05 -3.91 5.54
N GLY A 31 -0.74 -2.74 4.99
CA GLY A 31 0.42 -1.96 5.41
C GLY A 31 0.17 -1.25 6.74
N GLY A 32 1.17 -1.24 7.60
CA GLY A 32 1.21 -0.50 8.85
C GLY A 32 2.60 0.04 9.11
N PHE A 33 2.78 0.69 10.26
CA PHE A 33 4.07 1.20 10.69
C PHE A 33 4.15 1.29 12.22
N ASP A 34 5.36 1.41 12.74
CA ASP A 34 5.61 1.67 14.16
C ASP A 34 6.03 3.13 14.41
N TRP A 35 6.23 3.50 15.68
CA TRP A 35 6.65 4.85 16.06
C TRP A 35 8.04 5.23 15.54
N SER A 36 8.84 4.26 15.11
CA SER A 36 10.11 4.49 14.45
C SER A 36 9.95 4.77 12.96
N LEU A 37 8.71 4.85 12.45
CA LEU A 37 8.35 5.08 11.06
C LEU A 37 8.95 4.01 10.12
N HIS A 38 8.96 2.76 10.55
CA HIS A 38 9.27 1.64 9.66
C HIS A 38 7.99 1.00 9.14
N PHE A 39 7.92 0.79 7.83
CA PHE A 39 6.84 0.02 7.22
C PHE A 39 6.88 -1.43 7.70
N LYS A 40 5.70 -1.99 7.95
CA LYS A 40 5.51 -3.41 8.26
C LYS A 40 4.18 -3.92 7.71
N TRP A 41 4.09 -5.22 7.49
CA TRP A 41 2.84 -5.89 7.19
C TRP A 41 2.10 -6.24 8.48
N GLU A 42 0.82 -5.87 8.56
CA GLU A 42 -0.05 -6.16 9.69
C GLU A 42 -1.26 -6.99 9.23
N GLN A 43 -1.81 -7.81 10.12
CA GLN A 43 -3.09 -8.48 9.87
C GLN A 43 -4.21 -7.46 9.76
N ILE A 44 -5.16 -7.70 8.86
CA ILE A 44 -6.38 -6.91 8.77
C ILE A 44 -7.16 -7.03 10.10
N PRO A 45 -7.64 -5.91 10.69
CA PRO A 45 -8.46 -5.96 11.89
C PRO A 45 -9.70 -6.84 11.71
N ILE A 46 -10.10 -7.54 12.77
CA ILE A 46 -11.18 -8.51 12.68
C ILE A 46 -12.50 -7.89 12.20
N GLU A 47 -12.79 -6.65 12.59
CA GLU A 47 -13.97 -5.89 12.15
C GLU A 47 -14.00 -5.69 10.63
N GLN A 48 -12.85 -5.35 10.05
CA GLN A 48 -12.69 -5.19 8.60
C GLN A 48 -12.74 -6.54 7.88
N LYS A 49 -12.22 -7.60 8.51
CA LYS A 49 -12.30 -8.96 7.97
C LYS A 49 -13.74 -9.49 7.95
N LEU A 50 -14.51 -9.25 9.02
CA LEU A 50 -15.91 -9.68 9.15
C LEU A 50 -16.86 -8.90 8.25
N SER A 51 -16.56 -7.64 7.95
CA SER A 51 -17.34 -6.83 7.01
C SER A 51 -17.08 -7.16 5.53
N ARG A 52 -15.98 -7.87 5.23
CA ARG A 52 -15.69 -8.36 3.87
C ARG A 52 -16.51 -9.61 3.58
N THR A 53 -17.48 -9.48 2.70
CA THR A 53 -18.31 -10.61 2.22
C THR A 53 -17.78 -11.21 0.92
N ASP A 54 -16.88 -10.51 0.22
CA ASP A 54 -16.27 -10.92 -1.04
C ASP A 54 -14.75 -10.70 -0.98
N PRO A 55 -13.93 -11.73 -1.28
CA PRO A 55 -12.48 -11.64 -1.22
C PRO A 55 -11.88 -10.59 -2.17
N THR A 56 -12.59 -10.20 -3.23
CA THR A 56 -12.17 -9.21 -4.23
C THR A 56 -12.38 -7.76 -3.79
N GLN A 57 -13.08 -7.53 -2.67
CA GLN A 57 -13.29 -6.19 -2.14
C GLN A 57 -11.98 -5.52 -1.75
N SER A 58 -11.88 -4.20 -1.91
CA SER A 58 -10.67 -3.47 -1.53
C SER A 58 -10.42 -3.51 -0.02
N ILE A 59 -9.15 -3.61 0.38
CA ILE A 59 -8.73 -3.48 1.77
C ILE A 59 -8.24 -2.04 1.98
N ARG A 60 -8.86 -1.31 2.91
CA ARG A 60 -8.31 -0.03 3.39
C ARG A 60 -7.03 -0.30 4.18
N THR A 61 -5.99 0.46 3.87
CA THR A 61 -4.66 0.32 4.46
C THR A 61 -4.16 1.69 4.91
N PRO A 62 -3.68 1.84 6.16
CA PRO A 62 -3.13 3.10 6.66
C PRO A 62 -1.94 3.61 5.84
N VAL A 63 -1.14 2.70 5.28
CA VAL A 63 0.03 3.00 4.47
C VAL A 63 0.22 1.93 3.41
N ILE A 64 0.86 2.25 2.28
CA ILE A 64 1.31 1.26 1.28
C ILE A 64 2.84 1.16 1.27
N ALA A 65 3.37 0.06 0.72
CA ALA A 65 4.82 -0.16 0.63
C ALA A 65 5.54 0.79 -0.36
N GLY A 66 4.80 1.48 -1.24
CA GLY A 66 5.34 2.57 -2.07
C GLY A 66 5.79 2.24 -3.46
N GLY A 67 6.46 1.10 -3.62
CA GLY A 67 7.07 0.75 -4.91
C GLY A 67 6.05 0.47 -6.02
N ILE A 68 4.83 0.08 -5.69
CA ILE A 68 3.82 -0.37 -6.66
C ILE A 68 2.45 0.17 -6.27
N PHE A 69 1.93 1.13 -7.04
CA PHE A 69 0.58 1.67 -6.88
C PHE A 69 0.08 2.32 -8.16
N VAL A 70 -1.21 2.59 -8.21
CA VAL A 70 -1.87 3.37 -9.26
C VAL A 70 -2.58 4.55 -8.62
N ILE A 71 -2.40 5.72 -9.22
CA ILE A 71 -3.05 6.98 -8.83
C ILE A 71 -3.49 7.74 -10.09
N ASN A 72 -4.59 8.47 -10.00
CA ASN A 72 -4.97 9.41 -11.05
C ASN A 72 -3.91 10.52 -11.20
N LYS A 73 -3.43 10.78 -12.42
CA LYS A 73 -2.37 11.77 -12.69
C LYS A 73 -2.75 13.18 -12.23
N SER A 74 -3.98 13.62 -12.47
CA SER A 74 -4.44 14.95 -12.05
C SER A 74 -4.52 15.05 -10.53
N TRP A 75 -4.94 13.97 -9.86
CA TRP A 75 -4.95 13.89 -8.40
C TRP A 75 -3.54 13.91 -7.81
N PHE A 76 -2.60 13.15 -8.40
CA PHE A 76 -1.19 13.16 -8.00
C PHE A 76 -0.58 14.56 -8.10
N ASN A 77 -0.88 15.29 -9.18
CA ASN A 77 -0.45 16.68 -9.33
C ASN A 77 -1.10 17.60 -8.30
N HIS A 78 -2.40 17.43 -8.03
CA HIS A 78 -3.13 18.22 -7.03
C HIS A 78 -2.57 18.03 -5.62
N LEU A 79 -2.22 16.80 -5.24
CA LEU A 79 -1.54 16.49 -3.98
C LEU A 79 -0.08 16.98 -3.93
N GLY A 80 0.46 17.51 -5.03
CA GLY A 80 1.81 18.09 -5.10
C GLY A 80 2.93 17.09 -5.42
N LYS A 81 2.65 15.97 -6.08
CA LYS A 81 3.64 14.96 -6.54
C LYS A 81 4.50 14.37 -5.42
N TYR A 82 5.76 13.96 -5.64
CA TYR A 82 6.69 13.65 -4.54
C TYR A 82 7.38 14.92 -4.01
N ASP A 83 7.85 14.88 -2.76
CA ASP A 83 8.75 15.91 -2.24
C ASP A 83 10.11 15.79 -2.94
N THR A 84 10.54 16.87 -3.59
CA THR A 84 11.79 16.91 -4.37
C THR A 84 13.04 17.00 -3.50
N GLN A 85 12.88 17.24 -2.20
CA GLN A 85 14.00 17.26 -1.24
C GLN A 85 14.28 15.88 -0.62
N MET A 86 13.44 14.87 -0.91
CA MET A 86 13.76 13.49 -0.56
C MET A 86 14.88 12.98 -1.45
N ASP A 87 15.93 12.46 -0.81
CA ASP A 87 17.10 11.91 -1.49
C ASP A 87 17.14 10.38 -1.37
N ILE A 88 17.61 9.73 -2.44
CA ILE A 88 17.88 8.30 -2.52
C ILE A 88 16.60 7.45 -2.39
N TRP A 89 16.27 6.95 -1.19
CA TRP A 89 15.17 6.02 -0.93
C TRP A 89 14.81 6.01 0.56
N GLY A 90 13.53 5.84 0.88
CA GLY A 90 13.04 5.68 2.24
C GLY A 90 12.23 6.88 2.73
N GLY A 91 11.06 6.61 3.29
CA GLY A 91 10.18 7.62 3.88
C GLY A 91 9.05 8.12 2.96
N GLU A 92 9.13 7.86 1.65
CA GLU A 92 8.15 8.33 0.64
C GLU A 92 6.74 7.79 0.90
N ASN A 93 6.65 6.66 1.60
CA ASN A 93 5.42 6.02 2.05
C ASN A 93 4.69 6.80 3.14
N PHE A 94 5.40 7.58 3.95
CA PHE A 94 4.82 8.35 5.04
C PHE A 94 4.37 9.74 4.59
N GLY A 95 4.99 10.30 3.56
CA GLY A 95 4.65 11.64 3.10
C GLY A 95 3.24 11.73 2.49
N LYS A 96 2.97 10.92 1.47
CA LYS A 96 1.74 11.04 0.65
C LYS A 96 0.94 9.76 0.47
N LEU A 97 1.45 8.66 1.01
CA LEU A 97 0.85 7.34 0.90
C LEU A 97 0.24 6.86 2.23
N LEU A 98 0.08 7.79 3.18
CA LEU A 98 -0.88 7.68 4.27
C LEU A 98 -2.29 7.91 3.68
N LEU A 99 -3.15 6.89 3.70
CA LEU A 99 -4.47 6.85 3.04
C LEU A 99 -5.63 6.67 4.02
#